data_AF-A0A1A2L1S5-F1
#
_entry.id   AF-A0A1A2L1S5-F1
#
_cell.length_a   1.000
_cell.length_b   1.000
_cell.length_c   1.000
_cell.angle_alpha   90.00
_cell.angle_beta   90.00
_cell.angle_gamma   90.00
#
_symmetry.space_group_name_H-M   'P 1'
#
loop_
_entity.id
_entity.type
_entity.pdbx_description
1 polymer ?
#
loop_
_entity_poly.entity_id
_entity_poly.type
_entity_poly.pdbx_seq_one_letter_code
_entity_poly.pdbx_strand_id
1 'polypeptide(L)'
;MSESALTADAVEESERLGDRALCAGNLGEAVDHYEQVNKLILPLADVVVDDQTAARFVEVLNRTRLKLLDIRRRMQPPDVRVAELHAAVDKSTESGNIAYASQACIELGEVLEELDDRDGAESAYRQAVALARLVDADMPELMLWAFRPLVDFLAPSEESVALAQEMAANLIERDEMYHPMRAADAAFYWAVAELKFAEATPHRVDHAIDGITRRAIEMLDEICFHDKGQILQRLAADVLGSVGRNVEADHWRAQADQYEDWEMFMEQQIPGHVHLWDIRFDLPDHE
;
A
#
# COMPACT_ATOMS: atom_id res chain seq x y z
N MET A 1 26.13 -17.31 5.01
CA MET A 1 25.00 -16.36 4.91
C MET A 1 24.49 -16.42 3.49
N SER A 2 23.19 -16.58 3.30
CA SER A 2 22.59 -16.51 1.96
C SER A 2 22.72 -15.09 1.41
N GLU A 3 22.73 -14.94 0.09
CA GLU A 3 22.75 -13.64 -0.60
C GLU A 3 21.57 -12.76 -0.18
N SER A 4 20.41 -13.36 0.11
CA SER A 4 19.23 -12.68 0.66
C SER A 4 19.47 -12.04 2.03
N ALA A 5 20.21 -12.71 2.93
CA ALA A 5 20.51 -12.19 4.26
C ALA A 5 21.47 -10.99 4.20
N LEU A 6 22.45 -11.04 3.29
CA LEU A 6 23.36 -9.92 3.06
C LEU A 6 22.64 -8.69 2.52
N THR A 7 21.66 -8.88 1.63
CA THR A 7 20.90 -7.75 1.10
C THR A 7 19.88 -7.21 2.12
N ALA A 8 19.28 -8.07 2.95
CA ALA A 8 18.45 -7.62 4.06
C ALA A 8 19.23 -6.75 5.05
N ASP A 9 20.44 -7.18 5.45
CA ASP A 9 21.33 -6.39 6.31
C ASP A 9 21.71 -5.04 5.65
N ALA A 10 21.97 -5.04 4.33
CA ALA A 10 22.31 -3.82 3.59
C ALA A 10 21.12 -2.85 3.47
N VAL A 11 19.91 -3.37 3.31
CA VAL A 11 18.65 -2.61 3.29
C VAL A 11 18.41 -1.96 4.65
N GLU A 12 18.49 -2.75 5.73
CA GLU A 12 18.30 -2.26 7.09
C GLU A 12 19.36 -1.21 7.46
N GLU A 13 20.62 -1.43 7.10
CA GLU A 13 21.69 -0.46 7.35
C GLU A 13 21.46 0.83 6.55
N SER A 14 21.08 0.74 5.27
CA SER A 14 20.84 1.92 4.44
C SER A 14 19.66 2.74 4.98
N GLU A 15 18.57 2.09 5.40
CA GLU A 15 17.46 2.80 6.04
C GLU A 15 17.89 3.48 7.33
N ARG A 16 18.62 2.77 8.19
CA ARG A 16 19.08 3.29 9.48
C ARG A 16 20.00 4.50 9.31
N LEU A 17 20.86 4.49 8.28
CA LEU A 17 21.67 5.65 7.91
C LEU A 17 20.81 6.82 7.43
N GLY A 18 19.79 6.55 6.61
CA GLY A 18 18.79 7.55 6.21
C GLY A 18 18.09 8.19 7.40
N ASP A 19 17.66 7.39 8.37
CA ASP A 19 16.99 7.86 9.59
C ASP A 19 17.91 8.73 10.45
N ARG A 20 19.19 8.36 10.58
CA ARG A 20 20.17 9.21 11.27
C ARG A 20 20.38 10.54 10.56
N ALA A 21 20.52 10.52 9.23
CA ALA A 21 20.70 11.73 8.43
C ALA A 21 19.47 12.65 8.53
N LEU A 22 18.27 12.07 8.50
CA LEU A 22 17.01 12.79 8.68
C LEU A 22 16.94 13.45 10.06
N CYS A 23 17.26 12.72 11.14
CA CYS A 23 17.32 13.26 12.50
C CYS A 23 18.37 14.38 12.65
N ALA A 24 19.47 14.31 11.91
CA ALA A 24 20.51 15.34 11.90
C ALA A 24 20.14 16.56 11.04
N GLY A 25 19.02 16.52 10.30
CA GLY A 25 18.62 17.57 9.36
C GLY A 25 19.37 17.55 8.03
N ASN A 26 20.17 16.51 7.77
CA ASN A 26 20.92 16.34 6.52
C ASN A 26 20.01 15.72 5.44
N LEU A 27 19.09 16.52 4.92
CA LEU A 27 18.02 16.03 4.02
C LEU A 27 18.56 15.36 2.74
N GLY A 28 19.63 15.88 2.13
CA GLY A 28 20.22 15.27 0.93
C GLY A 28 20.83 13.89 1.18
N GLU A 29 21.55 13.74 2.30
CA GLU A 29 22.14 12.45 2.71
C GLU A 29 21.05 11.42 3.04
N ALA A 30 19.94 11.87 3.66
CA ALA A 30 18.78 11.02 3.90
C ALA A 30 18.14 10.52 2.59
N VAL A 31 17.99 11.38 1.58
CA VAL A 31 17.50 11.00 0.25
C VAL A 31 18.40 9.95 -0.39
N ASP A 32 19.71 10.16 -0.40
CA ASP A 32 20.66 9.21 -1.00
C ASP A 32 20.53 7.82 -0.38
N HIS A 33 20.38 7.75 0.95
CA HIS A 33 20.23 6.49 1.68
C HIS A 33 18.88 5.80 1.43
N TYR A 34 17.77 6.54 1.36
CA TYR A 34 16.47 5.94 1.04
C TYR A 34 16.34 5.55 -0.44
N GLU A 35 16.94 6.30 -1.37
CA GLU A 35 17.03 5.87 -2.76
C GLU A 35 17.91 4.63 -2.93
N GLN A 36 18.95 4.50 -2.10
CA GLN A 36 19.76 3.29 -2.04
C GLN A 36 18.95 2.09 -1.54
N VAL A 37 18.02 2.28 -0.59
CA VAL A 37 17.05 1.23 -0.20
C VAL A 37 16.23 0.78 -1.41
N ASN A 38 15.66 1.71 -2.18
CA ASN A 38 14.92 1.35 -3.40
C ASN A 38 15.80 0.60 -4.41
N LYS A 39 17.04 1.04 -4.63
CA LYS A 39 17.99 0.36 -5.53
C LYS A 39 18.37 -1.05 -5.07
N LEU A 40 18.36 -1.30 -3.76
CA LEU A 40 18.68 -2.61 -3.20
C LEU A 40 17.46 -3.55 -3.24
N ILE A 41 16.26 -3.04 -2.97
CA ILE A 41 15.06 -3.86 -2.89
C ILE A 41 14.43 -4.11 -4.26
N LEU A 42 14.36 -3.10 -5.15
CA LEU A 42 13.66 -3.24 -6.44
C LEU A 42 14.19 -4.40 -7.29
N PRO A 43 15.51 -4.65 -7.40
CA PRO A 43 16.02 -5.81 -8.14
C PRO A 43 15.77 -7.16 -7.45
N LEU A 44 15.47 -7.16 -6.14
CA LEU A 44 15.17 -8.36 -5.39
C LEU A 44 13.70 -8.75 -5.43
N ALA A 45 12.83 -7.84 -5.82
CA ALA A 45 11.44 -8.17 -6.00
C ALA A 45 11.24 -9.16 -7.17
N ASP A 46 12.21 -9.25 -8.09
CA ASP A 46 12.31 -10.28 -9.14
C ASP A 46 12.88 -11.64 -8.65
N VAL A 47 13.39 -11.73 -7.43
CA VAL A 47 14.04 -12.94 -6.89
C VAL A 47 13.13 -13.56 -5.84
N VAL A 48 12.87 -14.87 -5.93
CA VAL A 48 12.10 -15.61 -4.92
C VAL A 48 12.82 -15.54 -3.57
N VAL A 49 12.45 -14.55 -2.77
CA VAL A 49 12.73 -14.48 -1.33
C VAL A 49 11.57 -15.17 -0.62
N ASP A 50 11.83 -15.72 0.57
CA ASP A 50 10.73 -16.24 1.39
C ASP A 50 9.70 -15.13 1.71
N ASP A 51 8.44 -15.52 1.87
CA ASP A 51 7.29 -14.63 2.12
C ASP A 51 7.54 -13.62 3.25
N GLN A 52 8.27 -14.02 4.29
CA GLN A 52 8.59 -13.17 5.43
C GLN A 52 9.58 -12.06 5.06
N THR A 53 10.58 -12.37 4.23
CA THR A 53 11.55 -11.38 3.74
C THR A 53 10.93 -10.45 2.70
N ALA A 54 10.04 -10.96 1.83
CA ALA A 54 9.28 -10.13 0.90
C ALA A 54 8.39 -9.11 1.64
N ALA A 55 7.64 -9.56 2.65
CA ALA A 55 6.80 -8.69 3.47
C ALA A 55 7.61 -7.57 4.18
N ARG A 56 8.77 -7.94 4.73
CA ARG A 56 9.71 -6.97 5.34
C ARG A 56 10.21 -5.94 4.34
N PHE A 57 10.58 -6.36 3.14
CA PHE A 57 11.01 -5.44 2.08
C PHE A 57 9.89 -4.49 1.65
N VAL A 58 8.65 -4.97 1.55
CA VAL A 58 7.50 -4.12 1.24
C VAL A 58 7.25 -3.09 2.35
N GLU A 59 7.33 -3.50 3.62
CA GLU A 59 7.20 -2.57 4.75
C GLU A 59 8.28 -1.49 4.71
N VAL A 60 9.54 -1.89 4.48
CA VAL A 60 10.69 -0.98 4.35
C VAL A 60 10.51 -0.03 3.17
N LEU A 61 10.07 -0.51 2.00
CA LEU A 61 9.80 0.33 0.83
C LEU A 61 8.70 1.34 1.13
N ASN A 62 7.58 0.92 1.74
CA ASN A 62 6.47 1.80 2.06
C ASN A 62 6.89 2.90 3.04
N ARG A 63 7.59 2.54 4.12
CA ARG A 63 8.02 3.54 5.13
C ARG A 63 9.09 4.47 4.58
N THR A 64 10.06 3.96 3.82
CA THR A 64 11.11 4.81 3.23
C THR A 64 10.55 5.71 2.13
N ARG A 65 9.60 5.24 1.31
CA ARG A 65 8.86 6.07 0.34
C ARG A 65 8.18 7.26 1.00
N LEU A 66 7.43 7.03 2.08
CA LEU A 66 6.75 8.13 2.81
C LEU A 66 7.75 9.16 3.35
N LYS A 67 8.88 8.70 3.92
CA LYS A 67 9.96 9.58 4.38
C LYS A 67 10.59 10.37 3.22
N LEU A 68 10.82 9.72 2.08
CA LEU A 68 11.39 10.33 0.87
C LEU A 68 10.48 11.44 0.32
N LEU A 69 9.17 11.19 0.25
CA LEU A 69 8.19 12.19 -0.19
C LEU A 69 8.18 13.42 0.73
N ASP A 70 8.16 13.20 2.05
CA ASP A 70 8.22 14.29 3.03
C ASP A 70 9.53 15.09 2.93
N ILE A 71 10.68 14.43 2.78
CA ILE A 71 11.96 15.10 2.61
C ILE A 71 12.00 15.90 1.30
N ARG A 72 11.57 15.31 0.18
CA ARG A 72 11.54 16.00 -1.12
C ARG A 72 10.62 17.22 -1.09
N ARG A 73 9.45 17.14 -0.43
CA ARG A 73 8.58 18.31 -0.17
C ARG A 73 9.31 19.44 0.55
N ARG A 74 10.20 19.11 1.50
CA ARG A 74 10.99 20.11 2.25
C ARG A 74 12.16 20.66 1.46
N MET A 75 12.77 19.85 0.58
CA MET A 75 13.97 20.22 -0.17
C MET A 75 13.69 21.06 -1.39
N GLN A 76 12.59 20.79 -2.10
CA GLN A 76 12.34 21.39 -3.40
C GLN A 76 10.88 21.80 -3.57
N PRO A 77 10.62 22.92 -4.27
CA PRO A 77 9.27 23.27 -4.65
C PRO A 77 8.70 22.23 -5.63
N PRO A 78 7.37 22.05 -5.66
CA PRO A 78 6.71 21.00 -6.44
C PRO A 78 6.97 21.05 -7.94
N ASP A 79 7.16 22.23 -8.54
CA ASP A 79 7.45 22.41 -9.96
C ASP A 79 8.79 21.78 -10.39
N VAL A 80 9.81 21.88 -9.54
CA VAL A 80 11.12 21.23 -9.78
C VAL A 80 10.98 19.71 -9.69
N ARG A 81 10.23 19.20 -8.70
CA ARG A 81 9.97 17.76 -8.53
C ARG A 81 9.23 17.18 -9.74
N VAL A 82 8.25 17.89 -10.29
CA VAL A 82 7.54 17.48 -11.52
C VAL A 82 8.52 17.31 -12.68
N ALA A 83 9.40 18.30 -12.91
CA ALA A 83 10.38 18.24 -14.00
C ALA A 83 11.37 17.08 -13.83
N GLU A 84 11.86 16.85 -12.62
CA GLU A 84 12.76 15.73 -12.30
C GLU A 84 12.07 14.37 -12.52
N LEU A 85 10.82 14.22 -12.08
CA LEU A 85 10.05 13.00 -12.24
C LEU A 85 9.73 12.70 -13.72
N HIS A 86 9.39 13.71 -14.53
CA HIS A 86 9.26 13.53 -15.97
C HIS A 86 10.56 13.01 -16.60
N ALA A 87 11.70 13.63 -16.28
CA ALA A 87 13.00 13.18 -16.78
C ALA A 87 13.35 11.75 -16.30
N ALA A 88 12.96 11.39 -15.07
CA ALA A 88 13.16 10.05 -14.54
C ALA A 88 12.30 9.01 -15.27
N VAL A 89 11.03 9.32 -15.56
CA VAL A 89 10.12 8.47 -16.36
C VAL A 89 10.70 8.25 -17.76
N ASP A 90 11.10 9.30 -18.45
CA ASP A 90 11.64 9.23 -19.82
C ASP A 90 12.90 8.34 -19.85
N LYS A 91 13.89 8.66 -19.00
CA LYS A 91 15.15 7.90 -18.94
C LYS A 91 14.94 6.41 -18.60
N SER A 92 14.00 6.12 -17.71
CA SER A 92 13.77 4.75 -17.22
C SER A 92 13.01 3.92 -18.25
N THR A 93 12.07 4.54 -18.95
CA THR A 93 11.40 3.96 -20.11
C THR A 93 12.39 3.66 -21.23
N GLU A 94 13.26 4.61 -21.56
CA GLU A 94 14.30 4.43 -22.60
C GLU A 94 15.31 3.34 -22.27
N SER A 95 15.66 3.20 -20.98
CA SER A 95 16.59 2.17 -20.51
C SER A 95 15.94 0.81 -20.25
N GLY A 96 14.61 0.70 -20.39
CA GLY A 96 13.84 -0.52 -20.15
C GLY A 96 13.61 -0.84 -18.67
N ASN A 97 13.90 0.08 -17.75
CA ASN A 97 13.59 -0.08 -16.32
C ASN A 97 12.12 0.30 -16.05
N ILE A 98 11.21 -0.57 -16.50
CA ILE A 98 9.77 -0.32 -16.50
C ILE A 98 9.20 -0.20 -15.08
N ALA A 99 9.66 -1.03 -14.14
CA ALA A 99 9.20 -0.96 -12.74
C ALA A 99 9.51 0.40 -12.11
N TYR A 100 10.73 0.91 -12.30
CA TYR A 100 11.10 2.23 -11.81
C TYR A 100 10.35 3.35 -12.54
N ALA A 101 10.11 3.23 -13.85
CA ALA A 101 9.30 4.18 -14.59
C ALA A 101 7.86 4.24 -14.03
N SER A 102 7.25 3.09 -13.73
CA SER A 102 5.93 3.02 -13.10
C SER A 102 5.92 3.69 -11.73
N GLN A 103 6.91 3.41 -10.88
CA GLN A 103 7.02 4.05 -9.57
C GLN A 103 7.14 5.58 -9.67
N ALA A 104 7.98 6.07 -10.60
CA ALA A 104 8.12 7.50 -10.85
C ALA A 104 6.81 8.15 -11.34
N CYS A 105 5.99 7.43 -12.12
CA CYS A 105 4.65 7.88 -12.49
C CYS A 105 3.70 7.98 -11.28
N ILE A 106 3.77 7.07 -10.31
CA ILE A 106 2.97 7.18 -9.07
C ILE A 106 3.37 8.43 -8.30
N GLU A 107 4.68 8.65 -8.09
CA GLU A 107 5.19 9.83 -7.40
C GLU A 107 4.84 11.13 -8.15
N LEU A 108 4.86 11.10 -9.48
CA LEU A 108 4.43 12.23 -10.31
C LEU A 108 2.95 12.56 -10.10
N GLY A 109 2.09 11.54 -10.02
CA GLY A 109 0.67 11.72 -9.71
C GLY A 109 0.46 12.42 -8.37
N GLU A 110 1.14 11.96 -7.32
CA GLU A 110 1.05 12.53 -5.96
C GLU A 110 1.50 14.00 -5.92
N VAL A 111 2.58 14.35 -6.63
CA VAL A 111 3.08 15.75 -6.69
C VAL A 111 2.13 16.65 -7.49
N LEU A 112 1.50 16.12 -8.54
CA LEU A 112 0.52 16.86 -9.33
C LEU A 112 -0.78 17.10 -8.54
N GLU A 113 -1.17 16.16 -7.67
CA GLU A 113 -2.24 16.39 -6.68
C GLU A 113 -1.90 17.53 -5.70
N GLU A 114 -0.66 17.60 -5.21
CA GLU A 114 -0.20 18.71 -4.36
C GLU A 114 -0.30 20.08 -5.08
N LEU A 115 -0.21 20.08 -6.40
CA LEU A 115 -0.33 21.26 -7.26
C LEU A 115 -1.76 21.57 -7.70
N ASP A 116 -2.75 20.75 -7.30
CA ASP A 116 -4.13 20.80 -7.80
C ASP A 116 -4.24 20.60 -9.33
N ASP A 117 -3.22 19.99 -9.95
CA ASP A 117 -3.25 19.58 -11.36
C ASP A 117 -3.89 18.19 -11.49
N ARG A 118 -5.23 18.20 -11.43
CA ARG A 118 -6.03 16.97 -11.45
C ARG A 118 -5.87 16.17 -12.75
N ASP A 119 -5.82 16.86 -13.89
CA ASP A 119 -5.67 16.19 -15.20
C ASP A 119 -4.28 15.55 -15.33
N GLY A 120 -3.24 16.27 -14.87
CA GLY A 120 -1.88 15.76 -14.83
C GLY A 120 -1.74 14.54 -13.90
N ALA A 121 -2.32 14.61 -12.71
CA ALA A 121 -2.28 13.52 -11.74
C ALA A 121 -2.95 12.25 -12.28
N GLU A 122 -4.14 12.37 -12.87
CA GLU A 122 -4.83 11.23 -13.48
C GLU A 122 -3.98 10.60 -14.59
N SER A 123 -3.41 11.42 -15.47
CA SER A 123 -2.57 10.95 -16.55
C SER A 123 -1.35 10.19 -16.04
N ALA A 124 -0.72 10.66 -14.96
CA ALA A 124 0.43 10.02 -14.35
C ALA A 124 0.05 8.66 -13.73
N TYR A 125 -1.05 8.57 -12.98
CA TYR A 125 -1.52 7.31 -12.41
C TYR A 125 -1.93 6.29 -13.47
N ARG A 126 -2.59 6.73 -14.54
CA ARG A 126 -2.91 5.85 -15.69
C ARG A 126 -1.65 5.31 -16.36
N GLN A 127 -0.62 6.13 -16.51
CA GLN A 127 0.66 5.70 -17.04
C GLN A 127 1.34 4.68 -16.11
N ALA A 128 1.30 4.88 -14.79
CA ALA A 128 1.83 3.92 -13.81
C ALA A 128 1.17 2.53 -13.96
N VAL A 129 -0.16 2.49 -14.05
CA VAL A 129 -0.92 1.25 -14.27
C VAL A 129 -0.56 0.60 -15.60
N ALA A 130 -0.42 1.38 -16.68
CA ALA A 130 -0.03 0.86 -17.98
C ALA A 130 1.37 0.21 -17.94
N LEU A 131 2.32 0.83 -17.23
CA LEU A 131 3.67 0.29 -17.05
C LEU A 131 3.69 -0.92 -16.12
N ALA A 132 2.88 -0.93 -15.06
CA ALA A 132 2.77 -2.06 -14.13
C ALA A 132 2.29 -3.34 -14.85
N ARG A 133 1.33 -3.22 -15.77
CA ARG A 133 0.87 -4.33 -16.62
C ARG A 133 1.96 -4.96 -17.49
N LEU A 134 3.03 -4.23 -17.81
CA LEU A 134 4.13 -4.77 -18.62
C LEU A 134 5.07 -5.67 -17.82
N VAL A 135 5.10 -5.54 -16.49
CA VAL A 135 5.96 -6.33 -15.59
C VAL A 135 5.17 -7.26 -14.66
N ASP A 136 3.86 -7.04 -14.50
CA ASP A 136 2.84 -7.84 -13.81
C ASP A 136 3.35 -9.05 -13.01
N ALA A 137 3.69 -10.14 -13.70
CA ALA A 137 4.07 -11.42 -13.09
C ALA A 137 5.41 -11.39 -12.35
N ASP A 138 6.35 -10.53 -12.77
CA ASP A 138 7.68 -10.42 -12.18
C ASP A 138 7.66 -9.52 -10.95
N MET A 139 6.68 -8.61 -10.85
CA MET A 139 6.58 -7.58 -9.80
C MET A 139 5.13 -7.39 -9.30
N PRO A 140 4.53 -8.40 -8.64
CA PRO A 140 3.12 -8.36 -8.23
C PRO A 140 2.78 -7.22 -7.26
N GLU A 141 3.71 -6.77 -6.43
CA GLU A 141 3.55 -5.59 -5.56
C GLU A 141 3.24 -4.32 -6.36
N LEU A 142 3.84 -4.19 -7.54
CA LEU A 142 3.68 -3.00 -8.37
C LEU A 142 2.25 -2.87 -8.87
N MET A 143 1.53 -3.99 -9.06
CA MET A 143 0.10 -3.94 -9.37
C MET A 143 -0.69 -3.27 -8.25
N LEU A 144 -0.45 -3.65 -7.00
CA LEU A 144 -1.10 -3.02 -5.86
C LEU A 144 -0.74 -1.52 -5.78
N TRP A 145 0.54 -1.18 -5.92
CA TRP A 145 1.01 0.20 -5.79
C TRP A 145 0.56 1.12 -6.93
N ALA A 146 0.43 0.61 -8.15
CA ALA A 146 0.00 1.41 -9.30
C ALA A 146 -1.52 1.54 -9.39
N PHE A 147 -2.26 0.46 -9.13
CA PHE A 147 -3.72 0.45 -9.26
C PHE A 147 -4.40 1.21 -8.13
N ARG A 148 -3.95 1.04 -6.88
CA ARG A 148 -4.61 1.66 -5.72
C ARG A 148 -4.72 3.19 -5.86
N PRO A 149 -3.64 3.97 -6.13
CA PRO A 149 -3.75 5.41 -6.26
C PRO A 149 -4.72 5.84 -7.36
N LEU A 150 -4.73 5.15 -8.51
CA LEU A 150 -5.68 5.44 -9.58
C LEU A 150 -7.13 5.16 -9.15
N VAL A 151 -7.38 4.01 -8.51
CA VAL A 151 -8.71 3.64 -8.00
C VAL A 151 -9.21 4.64 -6.96
N ASP A 152 -8.34 5.08 -6.04
CA ASP A 152 -8.68 6.06 -5.01
C ASP A 152 -8.89 7.48 -5.57
N PHE A 153 -8.14 7.84 -6.62
CA PHE A 153 -8.20 9.15 -7.27
C PHE A 153 -9.47 9.34 -8.13
N LEU A 154 -9.89 8.27 -8.82
CA LEU A 154 -11.06 8.30 -9.68
C LEU A 154 -12.36 8.45 -8.86
N ALA A 155 -13.34 9.13 -9.45
CA ALA A 155 -14.68 9.16 -8.88
C ALA A 155 -15.28 7.74 -8.87
N PRO A 156 -16.11 7.38 -7.87
CA PRO A 156 -16.76 6.08 -7.81
C PRO A 156 -17.54 5.80 -9.10
N SER A 157 -17.11 4.77 -9.83
CA SER A 157 -17.60 4.49 -11.17
C SER A 157 -17.41 3.01 -11.54
N GLU A 158 -17.98 2.59 -12.66
CA GLU A 158 -17.69 1.27 -13.23
C GLU A 158 -16.20 1.12 -13.56
N GLU A 159 -15.53 2.19 -13.96
CA GLU A 159 -14.09 2.17 -14.25
C GLU A 159 -13.25 1.93 -12.99
N SER A 160 -13.49 2.68 -11.91
CA SER A 160 -12.75 2.49 -10.65
C SER A 160 -12.96 1.08 -10.10
N VAL A 161 -14.17 0.53 -10.24
CA VAL A 161 -14.46 -0.86 -9.87
C VAL A 161 -13.74 -1.85 -10.78
N ALA A 162 -13.75 -1.66 -12.10
CA ALA A 162 -13.09 -2.55 -13.04
C ALA A 162 -11.57 -2.60 -12.82
N LEU A 163 -10.94 -1.46 -12.52
CA LEU A 163 -9.52 -1.40 -12.15
C LEU A 163 -9.25 -2.17 -10.84
N ALA A 164 -10.08 -1.98 -9.82
CA ALA A 164 -9.91 -2.70 -8.56
C ALA A 164 -10.13 -4.22 -8.71
N GLN A 165 -11.10 -4.62 -9.55
CA GLN A 165 -11.33 -6.02 -9.94
C GLN A 165 -10.14 -6.61 -10.68
N GLU A 166 -9.54 -5.88 -11.62
CA GLU A 166 -8.35 -6.34 -12.34
C GLU A 166 -7.17 -6.57 -11.40
N MET A 167 -6.92 -5.63 -10.49
CA MET A 167 -5.90 -5.77 -9.46
C MET A 167 -6.18 -7.01 -8.58
N ALA A 168 -7.41 -7.18 -8.10
CA ALA A 168 -7.81 -8.32 -7.28
C ALA A 168 -7.68 -9.66 -8.03
N ALA A 169 -8.11 -9.73 -9.29
CA ALA A 169 -7.99 -10.93 -10.11
C ALA A 169 -6.52 -11.35 -10.27
N ASN A 170 -5.62 -10.39 -10.52
CA ASN A 170 -4.19 -10.69 -10.62
C ASN A 170 -3.60 -11.21 -9.31
N LEU A 171 -3.99 -10.64 -8.17
CA LEU A 171 -3.33 -10.92 -6.89
C LEU A 171 -4.00 -12.02 -6.06
N ILE A 172 -5.23 -12.42 -6.41
CA ILE A 172 -6.01 -13.43 -5.68
C ILE A 172 -6.17 -14.71 -6.50
N GLU A 173 -6.38 -14.62 -7.82
CA GLU A 173 -6.79 -15.78 -8.64
C GLU A 173 -5.63 -16.48 -9.34
N ARG A 174 -4.46 -15.84 -9.40
CA ARG A 174 -3.27 -16.38 -10.06
C ARG A 174 -2.35 -17.05 -9.05
N ASP A 175 -2.23 -18.38 -9.14
CA ASP A 175 -1.43 -19.19 -8.22
C ASP A 175 0.03 -18.71 -8.11
N GLU A 176 0.64 -18.26 -9.22
CA GLU A 176 2.01 -17.77 -9.25
C GLU A 176 2.21 -16.41 -8.57
N MET A 177 1.12 -15.65 -8.36
CA MET A 177 1.15 -14.33 -7.73
C MET A 177 0.51 -14.33 -6.34
N TYR A 178 -0.07 -15.46 -5.92
CA TYR A 178 -0.84 -15.52 -4.70
C TYR A 178 0.08 -15.41 -3.49
N HIS A 179 -0.19 -14.40 -2.68
CA HIS A 179 0.38 -14.26 -1.36
C HIS A 179 -0.73 -13.75 -0.43
N PRO A 180 -1.03 -14.42 0.71
CA PRO A 180 -2.25 -14.15 1.48
C PRO A 180 -2.36 -12.70 1.95
N MET A 181 -1.27 -12.08 2.40
CA MET A 181 -1.30 -10.66 2.78
C MET A 181 -1.58 -9.73 1.61
N ARG A 182 -1.05 -10.04 0.41
CA ARG A 182 -1.20 -9.22 -0.79
C ARG A 182 -2.61 -9.38 -1.38
N ALA A 183 -3.09 -10.62 -1.40
CA ALA A 183 -4.43 -10.99 -1.82
C ALA A 183 -5.50 -10.32 -0.93
N ALA A 184 -5.30 -10.33 0.39
CA ALA A 184 -6.20 -9.66 1.34
C ALA A 184 -6.19 -8.12 1.15
N ASP A 185 -5.03 -7.51 0.89
CA ASP A 185 -4.95 -6.07 0.64
C ASP A 185 -5.63 -5.69 -0.69
N ALA A 186 -5.46 -6.49 -1.73
CA ALA A 186 -6.15 -6.30 -3.00
C ALA A 186 -7.69 -6.48 -2.85
N ALA A 187 -8.12 -7.47 -2.07
CA ALA A 187 -9.53 -7.68 -1.75
C ALA A 187 -10.12 -6.51 -0.97
N PHE A 188 -9.36 -5.93 -0.03
CA PHE A 188 -9.76 -4.74 0.71
C PHE A 188 -10.03 -3.55 -0.22
N TYR A 189 -9.10 -3.20 -1.10
CA TYR A 189 -9.30 -2.06 -2.02
C TYR A 189 -10.40 -2.32 -3.05
N TRP A 190 -10.58 -3.56 -3.49
CA TRP A 190 -11.73 -3.92 -4.31
C TRP A 190 -13.05 -3.73 -3.59
N ALA A 191 -13.17 -4.19 -2.34
CA ALA A 191 -14.36 -3.98 -1.52
C ALA A 191 -14.64 -2.48 -1.31
N VAL A 192 -13.62 -1.66 -1.02
CA VAL A 192 -13.77 -0.20 -0.89
C VAL A 192 -14.30 0.41 -2.18
N ALA A 193 -13.76 0.04 -3.34
CA ALA A 193 -14.21 0.57 -4.64
C ALA A 193 -15.69 0.20 -4.93
N GLU A 194 -16.08 -1.04 -4.67
CA GLU A 194 -17.46 -1.51 -4.85
C GLU A 194 -18.43 -0.83 -3.90
N LEU A 195 -18.07 -0.66 -2.62
CA LEU A 195 -18.90 0.03 -1.63
C LEU A 195 -19.13 1.50 -2.01
N LYS A 196 -18.05 2.23 -2.35
CA LYS A 196 -18.14 3.62 -2.82
C LYS A 196 -19.04 3.74 -4.06
N PHE A 197 -18.94 2.80 -5.01
CA PHE A 197 -19.77 2.82 -6.21
C PHE A 197 -21.23 2.44 -5.93
N ALA A 198 -21.46 1.51 -4.99
CA ALA A 198 -22.80 1.09 -4.57
C ALA A 198 -23.59 2.20 -3.86
N GLU A 199 -22.92 3.14 -3.18
CA GLU A 199 -23.57 4.32 -2.58
C GLU A 199 -24.33 5.14 -3.62
N ALA A 200 -23.76 5.31 -4.82
CA ALA A 200 -24.41 5.98 -5.94
C ALA A 200 -25.35 5.06 -6.75
N THR A 201 -25.27 3.75 -6.52
CA THR A 201 -25.88 2.71 -7.38
C THR A 201 -26.63 1.67 -6.54
N PRO A 202 -27.88 1.96 -6.10
CA PRO A 202 -28.56 1.14 -5.10
C PRO A 202 -28.72 -0.35 -5.44
N HIS A 203 -28.82 -0.70 -6.73
CA HIS A 203 -28.96 -2.10 -7.16
C HIS A 203 -27.65 -2.91 -7.04
N ARG A 204 -26.51 -2.26 -6.76
CA ARG A 204 -25.22 -2.91 -6.50
C ARG A 204 -24.96 -3.19 -5.03
N VAL A 205 -25.77 -2.65 -4.11
CA VAL A 205 -25.53 -2.74 -2.66
C VAL A 205 -25.42 -4.19 -2.19
N ASP A 206 -26.32 -5.08 -2.61
CA ASP A 206 -26.27 -6.49 -2.20
C ASP A 206 -24.99 -7.18 -2.69
N HIS A 207 -24.57 -6.91 -3.93
CA HIS A 207 -23.33 -7.46 -4.49
C HIS A 207 -22.09 -6.95 -3.74
N ALA A 208 -22.04 -5.64 -3.46
CA ALA A 208 -20.93 -5.03 -2.75
C ALA A 208 -20.80 -5.58 -1.32
N ILE A 209 -21.91 -5.74 -0.61
CA ILE A 209 -21.94 -6.16 0.79
C ILE A 209 -21.74 -7.67 0.93
N ASP A 210 -22.66 -8.48 0.40
CA ASP A 210 -22.68 -9.92 0.66
C ASP A 210 -21.68 -10.69 -0.21
N GLY A 211 -21.29 -10.14 -1.35
CA GLY A 211 -20.28 -10.72 -2.23
C GLY A 211 -18.87 -10.26 -1.87
N ILE A 212 -18.56 -9.01 -2.19
CA ILE A 212 -17.17 -8.54 -2.20
C ILE A 212 -16.67 -8.21 -0.79
N THR A 213 -17.46 -7.48 0.00
CA THR A 213 -17.04 -7.01 1.33
C THR A 213 -16.87 -8.16 2.32
N ARG A 214 -17.83 -9.10 2.39
CA ARG A 214 -17.68 -10.29 3.26
C ARG A 214 -16.44 -11.10 2.90
N ARG A 215 -16.22 -11.38 1.61
CA ARG A 215 -15.02 -12.11 1.15
C ARG A 215 -13.73 -11.40 1.57
N ALA A 216 -13.66 -10.09 1.42
CA ALA A 216 -12.49 -9.32 1.83
C ALA A 216 -12.25 -9.40 3.34
N ILE A 217 -13.31 -9.32 4.17
CA ILE A 217 -13.19 -9.47 5.62
C ILE A 217 -12.71 -10.86 6.01
N GLU A 218 -13.24 -11.92 5.40
CA GLU A 218 -12.78 -13.29 5.63
C GLU A 218 -11.28 -13.44 5.36
N MET A 219 -10.80 -12.89 4.23
CA MET A 219 -9.37 -12.91 3.88
C MET A 219 -8.51 -12.09 4.85
N LEU A 220 -9.02 -10.97 5.37
CA LEU A 220 -8.32 -10.13 6.35
C LEU A 220 -8.24 -10.80 7.72
N ASP A 221 -9.31 -11.50 8.13
CA ASP A 221 -9.35 -12.24 9.39
C ASP A 221 -8.38 -13.43 9.39
N GLU A 222 -8.22 -14.10 8.24
CA GLU A 222 -7.23 -15.19 8.07
C GLU A 222 -5.78 -14.76 8.35
N ILE A 223 -5.47 -13.48 8.14
CA ILE A 223 -4.15 -12.88 8.38
C ILE A 223 -4.11 -11.96 9.61
N CYS A 224 -5.16 -11.96 10.43
CA CYS A 224 -5.29 -11.14 11.64
C CYS A 224 -5.24 -9.61 11.41
N PHE A 225 -5.64 -9.12 10.22
CA PHE A 225 -5.72 -7.69 9.89
C PHE A 225 -7.11 -7.13 10.21
N HIS A 226 -7.49 -7.24 11.48
CA HIS A 226 -8.85 -6.90 11.93
C HIS A 226 -9.15 -5.40 11.78
N ASP A 227 -8.15 -4.52 11.86
CA ASP A 227 -8.29 -3.07 11.68
C ASP A 227 -8.89 -2.71 10.31
N LYS A 228 -8.39 -3.34 9.23
CA LYS A 228 -8.94 -3.19 7.89
C LYS A 228 -10.33 -3.80 7.76
N GLY A 229 -10.57 -4.93 8.43
CA GLY A 229 -11.89 -5.55 8.52
C GLY A 229 -12.93 -4.60 9.12
N GLN A 230 -12.58 -3.93 10.23
CA GLN A 230 -13.44 -2.92 10.87
C GLN A 230 -13.72 -1.73 9.96
N ILE A 231 -12.73 -1.27 9.19
CA ILE A 231 -12.93 -0.18 8.20
C ILE A 231 -13.98 -0.59 7.17
N LEU A 232 -13.87 -1.80 6.60
CA LEU A 232 -14.86 -2.31 5.64
C LEU A 232 -16.24 -2.44 6.26
N GLN A 233 -16.32 -2.90 7.50
CA GLN A 233 -17.60 -3.05 8.19
C GLN A 233 -18.30 -1.70 8.42
N ARG A 234 -17.54 -0.66 8.79
CA ARG A 234 -18.07 0.70 8.94
C ARG A 234 -18.54 1.28 7.60
N LEU A 235 -17.76 1.10 6.54
CA LEU A 235 -18.14 1.53 5.19
C LEU A 235 -19.41 0.82 4.70
N ALA A 236 -19.52 -0.49 4.91
CA ALA A 236 -20.72 -1.25 4.57
C ALA A 236 -21.95 -0.76 5.33
N ALA A 237 -21.80 -0.45 6.63
CA ALA A 237 -22.87 0.13 7.42
C ALA A 237 -23.34 1.49 6.90
N ASP A 238 -22.41 2.36 6.49
CA ASP A 238 -22.75 3.67 5.95
C ASP A 238 -23.49 3.56 4.61
N VAL A 239 -23.07 2.64 3.73
CA VAL A 239 -23.79 2.32 2.47
C VAL A 239 -25.18 1.75 2.75
N LEU A 240 -25.33 0.84 3.71
CA LEU A 240 -26.64 0.31 4.12
C LEU A 240 -27.57 1.41 4.65
N GLY A 241 -27.02 2.31 5.46
CA GLY A 241 -27.74 3.45 6.00
C GLY A 241 -28.23 4.40 4.91
N SER A 242 -27.39 4.69 3.90
CA SER A 242 -27.75 5.59 2.80
C SER A 242 -28.92 5.08 1.96
N VAL A 243 -29.09 3.75 1.85
CA VAL A 243 -30.24 3.11 1.19
C VAL A 243 -31.40 2.75 2.13
N GLY A 244 -31.33 3.17 3.41
CA GLY A 244 -32.41 3.02 4.39
C GLY A 244 -32.46 1.65 5.09
N ARG A 245 -31.44 0.81 4.97
CA ARG A 245 -31.32 -0.51 5.63
C ARG A 245 -30.70 -0.40 7.02
N ASN A 246 -31.27 0.48 7.86
CA ASN A 246 -30.67 0.88 9.14
C ASN A 246 -30.43 -0.28 10.11
N VAL A 247 -31.31 -1.28 10.16
CA VAL A 247 -31.14 -2.44 11.06
C VAL A 247 -29.90 -3.26 10.69
N GLU A 248 -29.62 -3.39 9.40
CA GLU A 248 -28.43 -4.08 8.92
C GLU A 248 -27.19 -3.22 9.13
N ALA A 249 -27.28 -1.91 8.87
CA ALA A 249 -26.21 -0.97 9.17
C ALA A 249 -25.78 -1.03 10.65
N ASP A 250 -26.74 -1.08 11.58
CA ASP A 250 -26.48 -1.20 13.01
C ASP A 250 -25.78 -2.53 13.36
N HIS A 251 -26.15 -3.63 12.68
CA HIS A 251 -25.48 -4.91 12.85
C HIS A 251 -24.02 -4.86 12.41
N TRP A 252 -23.74 -4.29 11.23
CA TRP A 252 -22.39 -4.14 10.69
C TRP A 252 -21.52 -3.22 11.57
N ARG A 253 -22.08 -2.11 12.10
CA ARG A 253 -21.37 -1.27 13.10
C ARG A 253 -21.04 -2.05 14.36
N ALA A 254 -22.01 -2.77 14.91
CA ALA A 254 -21.80 -3.58 16.10
C ALA A 254 -20.73 -4.67 15.89
N GLN A 255 -20.55 -5.18 14.67
CA GLN A 255 -19.45 -6.10 14.35
C GLN A 255 -18.09 -5.39 14.32
N ALA A 256 -18.00 -4.18 13.77
CA ALA A 256 -16.77 -3.39 13.79
C ALA A 256 -16.32 -3.07 15.22
N ASP A 257 -17.26 -2.78 16.10
CA ASP A 257 -16.95 -2.38 17.48
C ASP A 257 -16.48 -3.56 18.35
N GLN A 258 -16.72 -4.82 17.94
CA GLN A 258 -16.26 -6.01 18.70
C GLN A 258 -14.74 -6.08 18.87
N TYR A 259 -13.99 -5.46 17.96
CA TYR A 259 -12.53 -5.43 18.01
C TYR A 259 -11.95 -4.20 18.73
N GLU A 260 -12.75 -3.17 19.06
CA GLU A 260 -12.28 -2.06 19.90
C GLU A 260 -11.98 -2.54 21.34
N ASP A 261 -12.71 -3.56 21.80
CA ASP A 261 -12.45 -4.22 23.08
C ASP A 261 -11.12 -5.00 23.11
N TRP A 262 -10.49 -5.25 21.95
CA TRP A 262 -9.21 -5.96 21.87
C TRP A 262 -7.99 -5.08 22.15
N GLU A 263 -8.09 -3.74 22.05
CA GLU A 263 -7.04 -2.85 22.59
C GLU A 263 -6.79 -3.15 24.08
N MET A 264 -7.83 -3.55 24.82
CA MET A 264 -7.76 -3.94 26.22
C MET A 264 -7.04 -5.29 26.46
N PHE A 265 -6.97 -6.16 25.44
CA PHE A 265 -6.25 -7.43 25.49
C PHE A 265 -4.81 -7.33 24.98
N MET A 266 -4.49 -6.32 24.17
CA MET A 266 -3.11 -6.03 23.73
C MET A 266 -2.22 -5.55 24.89
N GLU A 267 -2.80 -5.11 26.02
CA GLU A 267 -2.07 -4.84 27.27
C GLU A 267 -1.86 -6.08 28.16
N GLN A 268 -2.47 -7.23 27.85
CA GLN A 268 -2.27 -8.45 28.64
C GLN A 268 -0.97 -9.18 28.20
N GLN A 269 0.03 -9.15 29.08
CA GLN A 269 1.16 -10.09 29.01
C GLN A 269 0.63 -11.53 29.21
N ILE A 270 0.60 -12.33 28.15
CA ILE A 270 0.38 -13.77 28.25
C ILE A 270 1.70 -14.41 28.72
N PRO A 271 1.77 -15.06 29.90
CA PRO A 271 3.03 -15.63 30.39
C PRO A 271 3.57 -16.69 29.42
N GLY A 272 4.72 -16.41 28.79
CA GLY A 272 5.42 -17.33 27.90
C GLY A 272 5.11 -17.18 26.41
N HIS A 273 4.39 -16.14 25.99
CA HIS A 273 4.29 -15.74 24.58
C HIS A 273 4.94 -14.37 24.39
N VAL A 274 5.81 -14.26 23.38
CA VAL A 274 6.39 -13.00 22.93
C VAL A 274 5.44 -12.45 21.89
N HIS A 275 4.80 -11.30 22.15
CA HIS A 275 4.08 -10.58 21.12
C HIS A 275 5.09 -10.14 20.05
N LEU A 276 4.75 -10.22 18.76
CA LEU A 276 5.67 -9.81 17.69
C LEU A 276 6.13 -8.34 17.82
N TRP A 277 5.40 -7.53 18.60
CA TRP A 277 5.64 -6.13 18.92
C TRP A 277 6.45 -5.90 20.22
N ASP A 278 6.73 -6.96 21.00
CA ASP A 278 7.49 -6.89 22.27
C ASP A 278 9.02 -6.99 22.10
N ILE A 279 9.54 -6.82 20.88
CA ILE A 279 10.98 -6.57 20.68
C ILE A 279 11.24 -5.11 21.08
N ARG A 280 11.26 -4.85 22.40
CA ARG A 280 11.91 -3.66 22.96
C ARG A 280 13.42 -3.87 22.82
N PHE A 281 14.07 -3.02 22.04
CA PHE A 281 15.50 -2.85 22.15
C PHE A 281 15.76 -2.20 23.51
N ASP A 282 16.27 -2.97 24.47
CA ASP A 282 16.87 -2.40 25.67
C ASP A 282 18.04 -1.52 25.22
N LEU A 283 17.87 -0.21 25.32
CA LEU A 283 18.98 0.74 25.26
C LEU A 283 19.82 0.53 26.54
N PRO A 284 21.15 0.37 26.45
CA PRO A 284 21.97 0.45 27.65
C PRO A 284 21.84 1.86 28.23
N ASP A 285 21.52 1.95 29.52
CA ASP A 285 21.55 3.19 30.28
C ASP A 285 22.92 3.87 30.12
N HIS A 286 22.89 5.15 29.74
CA HIS A 286 24.07 5.98 29.66
C HIS A 286 24.60 6.28 31.08
N GLU A 287 25.82 5.83 31.38
CA GLU A 287 26.77 6.54 32.24
C GLU A 287 27.83 7.25 31.39
#